data_AF-A0A9X8DKD6-F1
#
_entry.id   AF-A0A9X8DKD6-F1
#
_cell.length_a   1.000
_cell.length_b   1.000
_cell.length_c   1.000
_cell.angle_alpha   90.00
_cell.angle_beta   90.00
_cell.angle_gamma   90.00
#
_symmetry.space_group_name_H-M   'P 1'
#
loop_
_entity.id
_entity.type
_entity.pdbx_description
1 polymer ?
#
loop_
_entity_poly.entity_id
_entity_poly.type
_entity_poly.pdbx_seq_one_letter_code
_entity_poly.pdbx_strand_id
1 'polypeptide(L)'
;MHVHREHKLKGAKQSLKLELKERELSNEDEIEQMKQSHEKNLLKLREQFEKNNAALEERLQSRLEQLQEDLELRRKVDIHEIEERKNLHINDLMKNHERAFTQMKNYYNDITKDNLRLIDSLKREISDMKKKAAANAKLMHDISHENKRLSEPLAAAVQEVERLKHGLKDEQKDRLSLRNANARLVLLEKQLVDLRKKHQSLTQAYKTMEANRNALYDSFEHTIHSVQTKCEYKNLVLEQRLSAYGEQHNKKQAQLDEILMAAHLEGGEVARVTEKLDTLLTTKNTKIRDLQYQVAKASKAYNDALRTYESKMRDFGLPDEDIRTLGFNPLLTATSVGPAGLLTK
;
A
#
# COMPACT_ATOMS: atom_id res chain seq x y z
N MET A 1 -68.19 -101.74 -197.34
CA MET A 1 -67.32 -100.63 -196.87
C MET A 1 -67.59 -100.25 -195.40
N HIS A 2 -67.61 -101.21 -194.47
CA HIS A 2 -67.89 -100.98 -193.03
C HIS A 2 -66.70 -101.30 -192.13
N VAL A 3 -65.80 -102.18 -192.59
CA VAL A 3 -64.63 -102.68 -191.82
C VAL A 3 -63.52 -101.63 -191.66
N HIS A 4 -63.45 -100.62 -192.53
CA HIS A 4 -62.40 -99.59 -192.47
C HIS A 4 -62.64 -98.49 -191.42
N ARG A 5 -63.90 -98.31 -190.96
CA ARG A 5 -64.26 -97.22 -190.02
C ARG A 5 -64.06 -97.60 -188.56
N GLU A 6 -64.20 -98.88 -188.23
CA GLU A 6 -64.02 -99.42 -186.87
C GLU A 6 -62.54 -99.40 -186.44
N HIS A 7 -61.63 -99.65 -187.37
CA HIS A 7 -60.19 -99.66 -187.08
C HIS A 7 -59.63 -98.27 -186.73
N LYS A 8 -60.17 -97.19 -187.33
CA LYS A 8 -59.79 -95.80 -187.02
C LYS A 8 -60.24 -95.34 -185.62
N LEU A 9 -61.42 -95.76 -185.18
CA LEU A 9 -61.96 -95.38 -183.86
C LEU A 9 -61.19 -96.03 -182.70
N LYS A 10 -60.69 -97.26 -182.87
CA LYS A 10 -59.86 -97.93 -181.87
C LYS A 10 -58.50 -97.24 -181.66
N GLY A 11 -57.87 -96.77 -182.75
CA GLY A 11 -56.62 -96.01 -182.69
C GLY A 11 -56.77 -94.66 -181.96
N ALA A 12 -57.85 -93.93 -182.24
CA ALA A 12 -58.12 -92.65 -181.57
C ALA A 12 -58.34 -92.80 -180.05
N LYS A 13 -59.02 -93.87 -179.60
CA LYS A 13 -59.22 -94.17 -178.18
C LYS A 13 -57.91 -94.49 -177.46
N GLN A 14 -56.98 -95.21 -178.11
CA GLN A 14 -55.67 -95.50 -177.54
C GLN A 14 -54.81 -94.24 -177.43
N SER A 15 -54.85 -93.36 -178.45
CA SER A 15 -54.15 -92.07 -178.43
C SER A 15 -54.61 -91.17 -177.28
N LEU A 16 -55.93 -90.99 -177.10
CA LEU A 16 -56.47 -90.16 -176.02
C LEU A 16 -56.12 -90.71 -174.63
N LYS A 17 -56.06 -92.04 -174.48
CA LYS A 17 -55.70 -92.67 -173.21
C LYS A 17 -54.23 -92.46 -172.85
N LEU A 18 -53.36 -92.40 -173.86
CA LEU A 18 -51.95 -92.08 -173.71
C LEU A 18 -51.76 -90.61 -173.32
N GLU A 19 -52.45 -89.71 -174.02
CA GLU A 19 -52.40 -88.26 -173.77
C GLU A 19 -52.94 -87.89 -172.38
N LEU A 20 -53.99 -88.57 -171.91
CA LEU A 20 -54.52 -88.39 -170.55
C LEU A 20 -53.55 -88.91 -169.48
N LYS A 21 -52.86 -90.02 -169.76
CA LYS A 21 -51.82 -90.58 -168.88
C LYS A 21 -50.59 -89.67 -168.80
N GLU A 22 -50.17 -89.09 -169.92
CA GLU A 22 -49.09 -88.09 -169.98
C GLU A 22 -49.45 -86.82 -169.20
N ARG A 23 -50.70 -86.36 -169.31
CA ARG A 23 -51.18 -85.16 -168.59
C ARG A 23 -51.33 -85.40 -167.09
N GLU A 24 -51.73 -86.61 -166.68
CA GLU A 24 -51.71 -87.04 -165.27
C GLU A 24 -50.29 -87.05 -164.70
N LEU A 25 -49.33 -87.66 -165.42
CA LEU A 25 -47.91 -87.66 -165.04
C LEU A 25 -47.33 -86.25 -164.95
N SER A 26 -47.64 -85.37 -165.91
CA SER A 26 -47.18 -83.98 -165.89
C SER A 26 -47.75 -83.20 -164.70
N ASN A 27 -49.03 -83.38 -164.37
CA ASN A 27 -49.63 -82.73 -163.21
C ASN A 27 -49.07 -83.29 -161.90
N GLU A 28 -48.78 -84.60 -161.84
CA GLU A 28 -48.16 -85.24 -160.68
C GLU A 28 -46.75 -84.69 -160.45
N ASP A 29 -45.95 -84.54 -161.51
CA ASP A 29 -44.63 -83.91 -161.49
C ASP A 29 -44.70 -82.44 -161.05
N GLU A 30 -45.68 -81.66 -161.52
CA GLU A 30 -45.88 -80.26 -161.10
C GLU A 30 -46.26 -80.15 -159.62
N ILE A 31 -47.16 -81.02 -159.13
CA ILE A 31 -47.53 -81.07 -157.72
C ILE A 31 -46.33 -81.48 -156.86
N GLU A 32 -45.51 -82.43 -157.33
CA GLU A 32 -44.31 -82.86 -156.64
C GLU A 32 -43.27 -81.73 -156.57
N GLN A 33 -43.02 -81.01 -157.66
CA GLN A 33 -42.15 -79.83 -157.66
C GLN A 33 -42.66 -78.73 -156.73
N MET A 34 -43.97 -78.46 -156.72
CA MET A 34 -44.58 -77.49 -155.81
C MET A 34 -44.42 -77.90 -154.34
N LYS A 35 -44.62 -79.18 -154.01
CA LYS A 35 -44.39 -79.72 -152.66
C LYS A 35 -42.93 -79.59 -152.25
N GLN A 36 -41.99 -79.97 -153.12
CA GLN A 36 -40.55 -79.82 -152.87
C GLN A 36 -40.15 -78.35 -152.69
N SER A 37 -40.74 -77.44 -153.46
CA SER A 37 -40.52 -75.99 -153.32
C SER A 37 -41.05 -75.45 -152.00
N HIS A 38 -42.27 -75.84 -151.61
CA HIS A 38 -42.85 -75.50 -150.32
C HIS A 38 -42.04 -76.07 -149.16
N GLU A 39 -41.59 -77.32 -149.23
CA GLU A 39 -40.76 -77.94 -148.20
C GLU A 39 -39.42 -77.22 -148.05
N LYS A 40 -38.77 -76.85 -149.16
CA LYS A 40 -37.56 -76.01 -149.15
C LYS A 40 -37.81 -74.63 -148.52
N ASN A 41 -38.93 -73.98 -148.83
CA ASN A 41 -39.27 -72.68 -148.24
C ASN A 41 -39.58 -72.80 -146.74
N LEU A 42 -40.28 -73.86 -146.33
CA LEU A 42 -40.59 -74.13 -144.93
C LEU A 42 -39.31 -74.41 -144.13
N LEU A 43 -38.36 -75.13 -144.72
CA LEU A 43 -37.05 -75.42 -144.14
C LEU A 43 -36.20 -74.14 -143.99
N LYS A 44 -36.13 -73.29 -145.03
CA LYS A 44 -35.48 -71.98 -144.95
C LYS A 44 -36.08 -71.08 -143.88
N LEU A 45 -37.41 -71.08 -143.76
CA LEU A 45 -38.10 -70.27 -142.75
C LEU A 45 -37.78 -70.78 -141.35
N ARG A 46 -37.73 -72.11 -141.13
CA ARG A 46 -37.26 -72.70 -139.87
C ARG A 46 -35.82 -72.32 -139.56
N GLU A 47 -34.91 -72.44 -140.52
CA GLU A 47 -33.51 -72.02 -140.34
C GLU A 47 -33.39 -70.53 -140.00
N GLN A 48 -34.21 -69.67 -140.60
CA GLN A 48 -34.24 -68.24 -140.26
C GLN A 48 -34.77 -68.00 -138.84
N PHE A 49 -35.84 -68.71 -138.43
CA PHE A 49 -36.34 -68.62 -137.06
C PHE A 49 -35.34 -69.16 -136.03
N GLU A 50 -34.66 -70.26 -136.33
CA GLU A 50 -33.61 -70.81 -135.47
C GLU A 50 -32.44 -69.82 -135.33
N LYS A 51 -31.97 -69.22 -136.43
CA LYS A 51 -30.94 -68.18 -136.39
C LYS A 51 -31.37 -66.95 -135.60
N ASN A 52 -32.60 -66.48 -135.81
CA ASN A 52 -33.13 -65.32 -135.10
C ASN A 52 -33.32 -65.60 -133.60
N ASN A 53 -33.79 -66.80 -133.23
CA ASN A 53 -33.90 -67.21 -131.84
C ASN A 53 -32.53 -67.33 -131.18
N ALA A 54 -31.57 -67.97 -131.84
CA ALA A 54 -30.20 -68.08 -131.32
C ALA A 54 -29.55 -66.71 -131.11
N ALA A 55 -29.70 -65.79 -132.06
CA ALA A 55 -29.19 -64.42 -131.92
C ALA A 55 -29.91 -63.63 -130.81
N LEU A 56 -31.21 -63.87 -130.60
CA LEU A 56 -31.95 -63.26 -129.50
C LEU A 56 -31.52 -63.83 -128.14
N GLU A 57 -31.34 -65.15 -128.04
CA GLU A 57 -30.84 -65.84 -126.86
C GLU A 57 -29.44 -65.34 -126.49
N GLU A 58 -28.52 -65.25 -127.45
CA GLU A 58 -27.17 -64.70 -127.24
C GLU A 58 -27.21 -63.25 -126.75
N ARG A 59 -28.08 -62.41 -127.33
CA ARG A 59 -28.24 -61.02 -126.89
C ARG A 59 -28.81 -60.93 -125.48
N LEU A 60 -29.78 -61.76 -125.13
CA LEU A 60 -30.36 -61.80 -123.78
C LEU A 60 -29.34 -62.31 -122.76
N GLN A 61 -28.57 -63.33 -123.12
CA GLN A 61 -27.50 -63.88 -122.30
C GLN A 61 -26.41 -62.84 -122.02
N SER A 62 -25.92 -62.16 -123.06
CA SER A 62 -24.94 -61.08 -122.92
C SER A 62 -25.48 -59.94 -122.05
N ARG A 63 -26.76 -59.59 -122.19
CA ARG A 63 -27.39 -58.55 -121.35
C ARG A 63 -27.56 -58.98 -119.88
N LEU A 64 -27.82 -60.27 -119.64
CA LEU A 64 -27.87 -60.83 -118.29
C LEU A 64 -26.49 -60.82 -117.64
N GLU A 65 -25.45 -61.19 -118.37
CA GLU A 65 -24.05 -61.15 -117.90
C GLU A 65 -23.62 -59.73 -117.56
N GLN A 66 -23.88 -58.75 -118.44
CA GLN A 66 -23.61 -57.34 -118.17
C GLN A 66 -24.33 -56.83 -116.92
N LEU A 67 -25.61 -57.19 -116.76
CA LEU A 67 -26.36 -56.79 -115.57
C LEU A 67 -25.80 -57.43 -114.29
N GLN A 68 -25.34 -58.67 -114.37
CA GLN A 68 -24.66 -59.34 -113.23
C GLN A 68 -23.35 -58.63 -112.88
N GLU A 69 -22.53 -58.29 -113.87
CA GLU A 69 -21.28 -57.55 -113.67
C GLU A 69 -21.52 -56.16 -113.06
N ASP A 70 -22.51 -55.42 -113.57
CA ASP A 70 -22.88 -54.10 -113.05
C ASP A 70 -23.37 -54.17 -111.60
N LEU A 71 -24.22 -55.16 -111.27
CA LEU A 71 -24.69 -55.37 -109.90
C LEU A 71 -23.55 -55.79 -108.96
N GLU A 72 -22.61 -56.60 -109.43
CA GLU A 72 -21.44 -57.00 -108.65
C GLU A 72 -20.49 -55.81 -108.41
N LEU A 73 -20.26 -54.98 -109.43
CA LEU A 73 -19.46 -53.77 -109.31
C LEU A 73 -20.11 -52.81 -108.31
N ARG A 74 -21.42 -52.58 -108.40
CA ARG A 74 -22.15 -51.73 -107.46
C ARG A 74 -22.05 -52.24 -106.03
N ARG A 75 -22.22 -53.55 -105.83
CA ARG A 75 -22.03 -54.18 -104.52
C ARG A 75 -20.60 -53.97 -103.99
N LYS A 76 -19.57 -54.10 -104.83
CA LYS A 76 -18.17 -53.88 -104.44
C LYS A 76 -17.93 -52.42 -104.03
N VAL A 77 -18.46 -51.46 -104.78
CA VAL A 77 -18.38 -50.03 -104.45
C VAL A 77 -19.07 -49.73 -103.13
N ASP A 78 -20.30 -50.21 -102.94
CA ASP A 78 -21.07 -50.00 -101.71
C ASP A 78 -20.34 -50.59 -100.48
N ILE A 79 -19.74 -51.79 -100.63
CA ILE A 79 -18.92 -52.41 -99.58
C ILE A 79 -17.71 -51.53 -99.25
N HIS A 80 -16.95 -51.08 -100.25
CA HIS A 80 -15.78 -50.24 -100.03
C HIS A 80 -16.13 -48.89 -99.37
N GLU A 81 -17.24 -48.25 -99.77
CA GLU A 81 -17.68 -47.02 -99.10
C GLU A 81 -18.04 -47.24 -97.63
N ILE A 82 -18.70 -48.37 -97.31
CA ILE A 82 -19.04 -48.73 -95.94
C ILE A 82 -17.77 -49.01 -95.13
N GLU A 83 -16.79 -49.71 -95.72
CA GLU A 83 -15.50 -49.99 -95.10
C GLU A 83 -14.71 -48.71 -94.82
N GLU A 84 -14.61 -47.80 -95.79
CA GLU A 84 -13.96 -46.50 -95.61
C GLU A 84 -14.61 -45.68 -94.49
N ARG A 85 -15.95 -45.60 -94.48
CA ARG A 85 -16.68 -44.92 -93.39
C ARG A 85 -16.42 -45.56 -92.03
N LYS A 86 -16.40 -46.89 -91.94
CA LYS A 86 -16.09 -47.60 -90.69
C LYS A 86 -14.64 -47.39 -90.25
N ASN A 87 -13.69 -47.43 -91.18
CA ASN A 87 -12.28 -47.21 -90.90
C ASN A 87 -12.02 -45.77 -90.41
N LEU A 88 -12.66 -44.78 -91.03
CA LEU A 88 -12.63 -43.40 -90.54
C LEU A 88 -13.19 -43.29 -89.12
N HIS A 89 -14.35 -43.92 -88.85
CA HIS A 89 -14.94 -43.90 -87.52
C HIS A 89 -14.07 -44.58 -86.46
N ILE A 90 -13.44 -45.72 -86.79
CA ILE A 90 -12.49 -46.41 -85.91
C ILE A 90 -11.30 -45.49 -85.58
N ASN A 91 -10.74 -44.82 -86.59
CA ASN A 91 -9.62 -43.91 -86.41
C ASN A 91 -9.98 -42.69 -85.53
N ASP A 92 -11.16 -42.13 -85.71
CA ASP A 92 -11.65 -41.03 -84.87
C ASP A 92 -11.89 -41.48 -83.43
N LEU A 93 -12.47 -42.66 -83.24
CA LEU A 93 -12.68 -43.23 -81.92
C LEU A 93 -11.35 -43.49 -81.20
N MET A 94 -10.36 -44.03 -81.90
CA MET A 94 -8.99 -44.20 -81.37
C MET A 94 -8.36 -42.88 -80.95
N LYS A 95 -8.43 -41.84 -81.81
CA LYS A 95 -7.89 -40.50 -81.48
C LYS A 95 -8.59 -39.89 -80.27
N ASN A 96 -9.90 -40.04 -80.17
CA ASN A 96 -10.66 -39.55 -79.02
C ASN A 96 -10.29 -40.28 -77.73
N HIS A 97 -10.14 -41.61 -77.77
CA HIS A 97 -9.67 -42.37 -76.63
C HIS A 97 -8.25 -42.00 -76.20
N GLU A 98 -7.32 -41.84 -77.15
CA GLU A 98 -5.93 -41.43 -76.86
C GLU A 98 -5.89 -40.06 -76.16
N ARG A 99 -6.71 -39.11 -76.65
CA ARG A 99 -6.86 -37.78 -76.02
C ARG A 99 -7.43 -37.89 -74.61
N ALA A 100 -8.49 -38.66 -74.41
CA ALA A 100 -9.12 -38.84 -73.10
C ALA A 100 -8.15 -39.50 -72.09
N PHE A 101 -7.40 -40.53 -72.52
CA PHE A 101 -6.38 -41.17 -71.70
C PHE A 101 -5.25 -40.22 -71.33
N THR A 102 -4.79 -39.41 -72.29
CA THR A 102 -3.75 -38.41 -72.03
C THR A 102 -4.23 -37.36 -71.02
N GLN A 103 -5.46 -36.87 -71.16
CA GLN A 103 -6.06 -35.92 -70.21
C GLN A 103 -6.19 -36.52 -68.81
N MET A 104 -6.68 -37.76 -68.70
CA MET A 104 -6.81 -38.47 -67.42
C MET A 104 -5.44 -38.67 -66.75
N LYS A 105 -4.43 -39.09 -67.53
CA LYS A 105 -3.06 -39.25 -67.04
C LYS A 105 -2.47 -37.92 -66.54
N ASN A 106 -2.68 -36.83 -67.27
CA ASN A 106 -2.21 -35.51 -66.86
C ASN A 106 -2.89 -35.05 -65.58
N TYR A 107 -4.21 -35.23 -65.47
CA TYR A 107 -4.97 -34.90 -64.25
C TYR A 107 -4.43 -35.62 -63.00
N TYR A 108 -4.22 -36.95 -63.08
CA TYR A 108 -3.67 -37.69 -61.94
C TYR A 108 -2.21 -37.32 -61.63
N ASN A 109 -1.41 -37.04 -62.67
CA ASN A 109 -0.04 -36.57 -62.47
C ASN A 109 -0.02 -35.20 -61.76
N ASP A 110 -0.92 -34.29 -62.10
CA ASP A 110 -0.99 -32.97 -61.48
C ASP A 110 -1.46 -33.06 -60.02
N ILE A 111 -2.49 -33.87 -59.75
CA ILE A 111 -2.89 -34.19 -58.35
C ILE A 111 -1.72 -34.77 -57.56
N THR A 112 -0.97 -35.70 -58.16
CA THR A 112 0.18 -36.33 -57.50
C THR A 112 1.27 -35.29 -57.19
N LYS A 113 1.57 -34.39 -58.14
CA LYS A 113 2.52 -33.30 -57.92
C LYS A 113 2.06 -32.35 -56.82
N ASP A 114 0.79 -31.98 -56.80
CA ASP A 114 0.25 -31.07 -55.78
C ASP A 114 0.24 -31.71 -54.39
N ASN A 115 -0.11 -33.00 -54.30
CA ASN A 115 -0.01 -33.77 -53.07
C ASN A 115 1.44 -33.86 -52.58
N LEU A 116 2.41 -34.09 -53.47
CA LEU A 116 3.83 -34.11 -53.11
C LEU A 116 4.31 -32.74 -52.59
N ARG A 117 3.91 -31.65 -53.25
CA ARG A 117 4.21 -30.29 -52.78
C ARG A 117 3.62 -30.01 -51.39
N LEU A 118 2.40 -30.45 -51.14
CA LEU A 118 1.75 -30.32 -49.83
C LEU A 118 2.46 -31.15 -48.75
N ILE A 119 2.87 -32.38 -49.06
CA ILE A 119 3.66 -33.21 -48.15
C ILE A 119 4.98 -32.51 -47.80
N ASP A 120 5.66 -31.94 -48.80
CA ASP A 120 6.92 -31.23 -48.59
C ASP A 120 6.73 -29.95 -47.75
N SER A 121 5.65 -29.19 -47.96
CA SER A 121 5.36 -28.01 -47.15
C SER A 121 5.07 -28.39 -45.69
N LEU A 122 4.26 -29.42 -45.46
CA LEU A 122 3.96 -29.92 -44.11
C LEU A 122 5.22 -30.45 -43.41
N LYS A 123 6.10 -31.15 -44.13
CA LYS A 123 7.39 -31.60 -43.58
C LYS A 123 8.28 -30.42 -43.16
N ARG A 124 8.33 -29.35 -43.95
CA ARG A 124 9.08 -28.13 -43.61
C ARG A 124 8.49 -27.47 -42.36
N GLU A 125 7.18 -27.33 -42.29
CA GLU A 125 6.49 -26.74 -41.14
C GLU A 125 6.73 -27.53 -39.84
N ILE A 126 6.67 -28.87 -39.91
CA ILE A 126 7.02 -29.74 -38.78
C ILE A 126 8.49 -29.55 -38.36
N SER A 127 9.41 -29.42 -39.31
CA SER A 127 10.83 -29.18 -39.02
C SER A 127 11.03 -27.85 -38.30
N ASP A 128 10.39 -26.79 -38.78
CA ASP A 128 10.49 -25.46 -38.18
C ASP A 128 9.83 -25.39 -36.80
N MET A 129 8.68 -26.05 -36.62
CA MET A 129 8.06 -26.21 -35.30
C MET A 129 8.98 -26.94 -34.32
N LYS A 130 9.64 -28.02 -34.74
CA LYS A 130 10.62 -28.74 -33.89
C LYS A 130 11.80 -27.85 -33.50
N LYS A 131 12.34 -27.05 -34.43
CA LYS A 131 13.41 -26.09 -34.13
C LYS A 131 12.94 -25.03 -33.13
N LYS A 132 11.75 -24.46 -33.31
CA LYS A 132 11.16 -23.49 -32.38
C LYS A 132 10.93 -24.10 -30.99
N ALA A 133 10.42 -25.33 -30.92
CA ALA A 133 10.22 -26.03 -29.65
C ALA A 133 11.55 -26.25 -28.91
N ALA A 134 12.61 -26.68 -29.61
CA ALA A 134 13.94 -26.84 -29.01
C ALA A 134 14.53 -25.51 -28.53
N ALA A 135 14.39 -24.43 -29.31
CA ALA A 135 14.83 -23.09 -28.92
C ALA A 135 14.06 -22.58 -27.69
N ASN A 136 12.74 -22.75 -27.66
CA ASN A 136 11.91 -22.38 -26.51
C ASN A 136 12.25 -23.20 -25.26
N ALA A 137 12.49 -24.51 -25.40
CA ALA A 137 12.91 -25.35 -24.28
C ALA A 137 14.25 -24.86 -23.68
N LYS A 138 15.20 -24.49 -24.53
CA LYS A 138 16.48 -23.91 -24.10
C LYS A 138 16.27 -22.56 -23.39
N LEU A 139 15.47 -21.66 -23.98
CA LEU A 139 15.16 -20.37 -23.36
C LEU A 139 14.47 -20.53 -22.00
N MET A 140 13.51 -21.45 -21.89
CA MET A 140 12.83 -21.76 -20.62
C MET A 140 13.80 -22.29 -19.57
N HIS A 141 14.74 -23.15 -19.97
CA HIS A 141 15.80 -23.63 -19.09
C HIS A 141 16.69 -22.47 -18.61
N ASP A 142 17.14 -21.60 -19.52
CA ASP A 142 18.00 -20.46 -19.19
C ASP A 142 17.28 -19.46 -18.25
N ILE A 143 16.01 -19.16 -18.50
CA ILE A 143 15.18 -18.33 -17.62
C ILE A 143 15.00 -18.98 -16.25
N SER A 144 14.74 -20.28 -16.18
CA SER A 144 14.59 -21.01 -14.91
C SER A 144 15.88 -20.99 -14.10
N HIS A 145 17.02 -21.17 -14.76
CA HIS A 145 18.34 -21.09 -14.12
C HIS A 145 18.64 -19.68 -13.62
N GLU A 146 18.35 -18.65 -14.42
CA GLU A 146 18.55 -17.25 -14.02
C GLU A 146 17.64 -16.86 -12.85
N ASN A 147 16.37 -17.27 -12.87
CA ASN A 147 15.46 -17.06 -11.75
C ASN A 147 15.95 -17.73 -10.46
N LYS A 148 16.47 -18.97 -10.55
CA LYS A 148 17.08 -19.63 -9.39
C LYS A 148 18.29 -18.86 -8.87
N ARG A 149 19.15 -18.38 -9.77
CA ARG A 149 20.35 -17.59 -9.43
C ARG A 149 20.00 -16.27 -8.73
N LEU A 150 18.94 -15.60 -9.18
CA LEU A 150 18.52 -14.31 -8.63
C LEU A 150 17.67 -14.42 -7.36
N SER A 151 17.06 -15.59 -7.10
CA SER A 151 16.14 -15.75 -5.98
C SER A 151 16.82 -15.58 -4.61
N GLU A 152 18.02 -16.12 -4.43
CA GLU A 152 18.75 -16.02 -3.16
C GLU A 152 19.30 -14.60 -2.89
N PRO A 153 19.96 -13.92 -3.85
CA PRO A 153 20.35 -12.52 -3.70
C PRO A 153 19.16 -11.59 -3.42
N LEU A 154 18.02 -11.83 -4.06
CA LEU A 154 16.81 -11.06 -3.82
C LEU A 154 16.28 -11.28 -2.40
N ALA A 155 16.23 -12.52 -1.92
CA ALA A 155 15.82 -12.82 -0.55
C ALA A 155 16.77 -12.18 0.48
N ALA A 156 18.08 -12.23 0.25
CA ALA A 156 19.08 -11.59 1.09
C ALA A 156 18.91 -10.06 1.12
N ALA A 157 18.69 -9.43 -0.04
CA ALA A 157 18.45 -7.99 -0.12
C ALA A 157 17.16 -7.56 0.60
N VAL A 158 16.10 -8.36 0.50
CA VAL A 158 14.83 -8.13 1.21
C VAL A 158 15.02 -8.22 2.73
N GLN A 159 15.72 -9.25 3.22
CA GLN A 159 16.06 -9.37 4.64
C GLN A 159 16.90 -8.19 5.13
N GLU A 160 17.90 -7.75 4.36
CA GLU A 160 18.74 -6.63 4.74
C GLU A 160 17.94 -5.32 4.82
N VAL A 161 17.01 -5.09 3.88
CA VAL A 161 16.10 -3.94 3.94
C VAL A 161 15.22 -4.00 5.19
N GLU A 162 14.68 -5.17 5.56
CA GLU A 162 13.90 -5.30 6.81
C GLU A 162 14.76 -5.05 8.05
N ARG A 163 15.99 -5.56 8.08
CA ARG A 163 16.93 -5.35 9.18
C ARG A 163 17.28 -3.88 9.34
N LEU A 164 17.58 -3.20 8.23
CA LEU A 164 17.88 -1.75 8.22
C LEU A 164 16.66 -0.93 8.65
N LYS A 165 15.45 -1.29 8.24
CA LYS A 165 14.22 -0.64 8.71
C LYS A 165 14.01 -0.78 10.22
N HIS A 166 14.29 -1.96 10.78
CA HIS A 166 14.26 -2.15 12.23
C HIS A 166 15.32 -1.30 12.93
N GLY A 167 16.55 -1.31 12.42
CA GLY A 167 17.64 -0.47 12.96
C GLY A 167 17.31 1.02 12.94
N LEU A 168 16.69 1.52 11.87
CA LEU A 168 16.26 2.93 11.77
C LEU A 168 15.19 3.27 12.82
N LYS A 169 14.26 2.34 13.10
CA LYS A 169 13.22 2.53 14.12
C LYS A 169 13.83 2.59 15.52
N ASP A 170 14.81 1.73 15.80
CA ASP A 170 15.53 1.74 17.07
C ASP A 170 16.34 3.03 17.23
N GLU A 171 17.05 3.47 16.18
CA GLU A 171 17.78 4.75 16.20
C GLU A 171 16.83 5.95 16.47
N GLN A 172 15.64 5.96 15.87
CA GLN A 172 14.63 7.00 16.13
C GLN A 172 14.18 6.99 17.61
N LYS A 173 13.97 5.81 18.19
CA LYS A 173 13.61 5.66 19.61
C LYS A 173 14.75 6.13 20.52
N ASP A 174 15.99 5.80 20.18
CA ASP A 174 17.17 6.19 20.94
C ASP A 174 17.38 7.70 20.86
N ARG A 175 17.20 8.31 19.68
CA ARG A 175 17.25 9.76 19.50
C ARG A 175 16.20 10.50 20.34
N LEU A 176 14.99 9.96 20.44
CA LEU A 176 13.94 10.52 21.30
C LEU A 176 14.29 10.38 22.78
N SER A 177 14.79 9.20 23.18
CA SER A 177 15.25 8.94 24.55
C SER A 177 16.37 9.87 24.96
N LEU A 178 17.37 10.08 24.08
CA LEU A 178 18.48 11.00 24.29
C LEU A 178 17.99 12.45 24.44
N ARG A 179 17.06 12.89 23.58
CA ARG A 179 16.45 14.23 23.70
C ARG A 179 15.77 14.42 25.05
N ASN A 180 15.02 13.42 25.51
CA ASN A 180 14.33 13.47 26.81
C ASN A 180 15.34 13.45 27.98
N ALA A 181 16.39 12.64 27.90
CA ALA A 181 17.46 12.60 28.89
C ALA A 181 18.19 13.94 28.98
N ASN A 182 18.53 14.56 27.85
CA ASN A 182 19.14 15.88 27.80
C ASN A 182 18.23 16.96 28.41
N ALA A 183 16.93 16.95 28.12
CA ALA A 183 15.98 17.88 28.73
C ALA A 183 15.92 17.72 30.26
N ARG A 184 15.92 16.47 30.76
CA ARG A 184 15.99 16.17 32.20
C ARG A 184 17.30 16.64 32.83
N LEU A 185 18.42 16.45 32.14
CA LEU A 185 19.73 16.88 32.59
C LEU A 185 19.78 18.40 32.75
N VAL A 186 19.32 19.16 31.75
CA VAL A 186 19.26 20.64 31.83
C VAL A 186 18.38 21.11 33.01
N LEU A 187 17.24 20.44 33.24
CA LEU A 187 16.37 20.76 34.38
C LEU A 187 17.08 20.48 35.72
N LEU A 188 17.71 19.31 35.85
CA LEU A 188 18.44 18.92 37.05
C LEU A 188 19.62 19.84 37.32
N GLU A 189 20.37 20.25 36.29
CA GLU A 189 21.46 21.23 36.42
C GLU A 189 20.96 22.56 36.97
N LYS A 190 19.84 23.07 36.44
CA LYS A 190 19.21 24.30 36.96
C LYS A 190 18.81 24.14 38.43
N GLN A 191 18.15 23.04 38.78
CA GLN A 191 17.77 22.76 40.17
C GLN A 191 18.99 22.67 41.10
N LEU A 192 20.08 22.06 40.62
CA LEU A 192 21.32 21.93 41.37
C LEU A 192 21.95 23.31 41.64
N VAL A 193 21.99 24.18 40.64
CA VAL A 193 22.47 25.57 40.80
C VAL A 193 21.61 26.34 41.82
N ASP A 194 20.29 26.24 41.71
CA ASP A 194 19.38 26.91 42.65
C ASP A 194 19.53 26.38 44.08
N LEU A 195 19.67 25.06 44.23
CA LEU A 195 19.87 24.43 45.54
C LEU A 195 21.22 24.80 46.16
N ARG A 196 22.29 24.88 45.36
CA ARG A 196 23.60 25.37 45.81
C ARG A 196 23.52 26.80 46.32
N LYS A 197 22.83 27.70 45.60
CA LYS A 197 22.62 29.09 46.04
C LYS A 197 21.86 29.16 47.36
N LYS A 198 20.76 28.41 47.49
CA LYS A 198 19.97 28.33 48.72
C LYS A 198 20.79 27.79 49.89
N HIS A 199 21.59 26.76 49.65
CA HIS A 199 22.47 26.17 50.67
C HIS A 199 23.53 27.17 51.14
N GLN A 200 24.16 27.91 50.21
CA GLN A 200 25.12 28.96 50.54
C GLN A 200 24.49 30.08 51.37
N SER A 201 23.32 30.59 50.97
CA SER A 201 22.62 31.64 51.72
C SER A 201 22.21 31.18 53.11
N LEU A 202 21.71 29.94 53.22
CA LEU A 202 21.28 29.38 54.51
C LEU A 202 22.48 29.13 55.43
N THR A 203 23.60 28.67 54.89
CA THR A 203 24.85 28.49 55.64
C THR A 203 25.37 29.83 56.17
N GLN A 204 25.32 30.88 55.36
CA GLN A 204 25.73 32.22 55.81
C GLN A 204 24.80 32.75 56.90
N ALA A 205 23.48 32.60 56.72
CA ALA A 205 22.49 33.01 57.72
C ALA A 205 22.69 32.26 59.06
N TYR A 206 22.96 30.95 58.99
CA TYR A 206 23.25 30.13 60.16
C TYR A 206 24.51 30.62 60.90
N LYS A 207 25.61 30.87 60.18
CA LYS A 207 26.85 31.41 60.78
C LYS A 207 26.61 32.74 61.49
N THR A 208 25.84 33.65 60.88
CA THR A 208 25.47 34.92 61.51
C THR A 208 24.62 34.72 62.76
N MET A 209 23.63 33.82 62.69
CA MET A 209 22.76 33.49 63.83
C MET A 209 23.56 32.88 64.99
N GLU A 210 24.49 31.98 64.70
CA GLU A 210 25.38 31.37 65.68
C GLU A 210 26.28 32.42 66.33
N ALA A 211 26.88 33.33 65.54
CA ALA A 211 27.67 34.44 66.07
C ALA A 211 26.86 35.36 66.99
N ASN A 212 25.63 35.71 66.59
CA ASN A 212 24.73 36.53 67.41
C ASN A 212 24.34 35.82 68.70
N ARG A 213 24.09 34.51 68.65
CA ARG A 213 23.79 33.69 69.84
C ARG A 213 24.96 33.69 70.82
N ASN A 214 26.18 33.47 70.31
CA ASN A 214 27.39 33.47 71.13
C ASN A 214 27.62 34.84 71.76
N ALA A 215 27.54 35.92 70.97
CA ALA A 215 27.70 37.29 71.48
C ALA A 215 26.65 37.64 72.55
N LEU A 216 25.40 37.19 72.38
CA LEU A 216 24.36 37.39 73.39
C LEU A 216 24.66 36.61 74.68
N TYR A 217 25.15 35.39 74.55
CA TYR A 217 25.54 34.57 75.70
C TYR A 217 26.71 35.20 76.47
N ASP A 218 27.75 35.63 75.77
CA ASP A 218 28.91 36.30 76.36
C ASP A 218 28.51 37.61 77.05
N SER A 219 27.64 38.41 76.42
CA SER A 219 27.11 39.65 77.00
C SER A 219 26.26 39.38 78.24
N PHE A 220 25.48 38.29 78.24
CA PHE A 220 24.65 37.90 79.37
C PHE A 220 25.52 37.48 80.57
N GLU A 221 26.52 36.61 80.35
CA GLU A 221 27.48 36.22 81.39
C GLU A 221 28.23 37.43 81.94
N HIS A 222 28.72 38.31 81.05
CA HIS A 222 29.40 39.53 81.47
C HIS A 222 28.50 40.44 82.33
N THR A 223 27.23 40.59 81.94
CA THR A 223 26.27 41.40 82.69
C THR A 223 25.97 40.80 84.06
N ILE A 224 25.79 39.48 84.14
CA ILE A 224 25.60 38.78 85.42
C ILE A 224 26.79 38.98 86.33
N HIS A 225 28.01 38.74 85.85
CA HIS A 225 29.21 38.92 86.64
C HIS A 225 29.38 40.38 87.09
N SER A 226 29.16 41.35 86.20
CA SER A 226 29.23 42.76 86.57
C SER A 226 28.21 43.13 87.67
N VAL A 227 26.97 42.64 87.57
CA VAL A 227 25.94 42.87 88.60
C VAL A 227 26.32 42.19 89.92
N GLN A 228 26.79 40.95 89.88
CA GLN A 228 27.27 40.22 91.05
C GLN A 228 28.40 40.98 91.75
N THR A 229 29.48 41.32 91.04
CA THR A 229 30.61 42.07 91.61
C THR A 229 30.16 43.43 92.17
N LYS A 230 29.23 44.13 91.50
CA LYS A 230 28.70 45.41 92.00
C LYS A 230 27.88 45.22 93.29
N CYS A 231 27.10 44.15 93.39
CA CYS A 231 26.35 43.80 94.59
C CYS A 231 27.28 43.36 95.73
N GLU A 232 28.27 42.52 95.45
CA GLU A 232 29.30 42.09 96.40
C GLU A 232 30.08 43.29 96.95
N TYR A 233 30.51 44.21 96.08
CA TYR A 233 31.18 45.44 96.51
C TYR A 233 30.28 46.30 97.41
N LYS A 234 28.99 46.46 97.05
CA LYS A 234 28.02 47.18 97.90
C LYS A 234 27.85 46.49 99.25
N ASN A 235 27.73 45.17 99.27
CA ASN A 235 27.59 44.39 100.51
C ASN A 235 28.83 44.55 101.39
N LEU A 236 30.03 44.44 100.82
CA LEU A 236 31.28 44.66 101.54
C LEU A 236 31.35 46.04 102.18
N VAL A 237 30.98 47.10 101.43
CA VAL A 237 30.95 48.47 101.98
C VAL A 237 29.91 48.61 103.10
N LEU A 238 28.75 47.95 102.98
CA LEU A 238 27.72 47.97 104.03
C LEU A 238 28.18 47.19 105.27
N GLU A 239 28.83 46.03 105.10
CA GLU A 239 29.41 45.25 106.19
C GLU A 239 30.49 46.03 106.93
N GLN A 240 31.40 46.70 106.20
CA GLN A 240 32.41 47.58 106.81
C GLN A 240 31.79 48.73 107.60
N ARG A 241 30.74 49.38 107.06
CA ARG A 241 30.01 50.43 107.78
C ARG A 241 29.31 49.89 109.03
N LEU A 242 28.69 48.72 108.93
CA LEU A 242 27.99 48.07 110.03
C LEU A 242 28.96 47.66 111.13
N SER A 243 30.11 47.11 110.76
CA SER A 243 31.23 46.83 111.67
C SER A 243 31.73 48.09 112.37
N ALA A 244 31.99 49.17 111.62
CA ALA A 244 32.42 50.45 112.19
C ALA A 244 31.37 51.07 113.15
N TYR A 245 30.09 51.02 112.78
CA TYR A 245 29.01 51.45 113.68
C TYR A 245 28.87 50.54 114.90
N GLY A 246 29.09 49.23 114.75
CA GLY A 246 29.12 48.27 115.86
C GLY A 246 30.26 48.56 116.84
N GLU A 247 31.46 48.83 116.35
CA GLU A 247 32.59 49.26 117.18
C GLU A 247 32.31 50.58 117.89
N GLN A 248 31.74 51.56 117.17
CA GLN A 248 31.37 52.85 117.76
C GLN A 248 30.30 52.68 118.83
N HIS A 249 29.32 51.82 118.60
CA HIS A 249 28.28 51.47 119.57
C HIS A 249 28.90 50.85 120.82
N ASN A 250 29.76 49.83 120.66
CA ASN A 250 30.42 49.16 121.78
C ASN A 250 31.29 50.13 122.59
N LYS A 251 32.01 51.05 121.93
CA LYS A 251 32.78 52.11 122.62
C LYS A 251 31.88 53.05 123.42
N LYS A 252 30.77 53.52 122.82
CA LYS A 252 29.81 54.39 123.51
C LYS A 252 29.11 53.68 124.67
N GLN A 253 28.80 52.39 124.52
CA GLN A 253 28.22 51.58 125.58
C GLN A 253 29.21 51.43 126.74
N ALA A 254 30.48 51.10 126.46
CA ALA A 254 31.52 51.03 127.50
C ALA A 254 31.71 52.38 128.23
N GLN A 255 31.71 53.50 127.50
CA GLN A 255 31.76 54.84 128.09
C GLN A 255 30.54 55.14 128.96
N LEU A 256 29.34 54.74 128.54
CA LEU A 256 28.12 54.88 129.31
C LEU A 256 28.19 54.05 130.60
N ASP A 257 28.61 52.79 130.50
CA ASP A 257 28.76 51.89 131.64
C ASP A 257 29.79 52.45 132.65
N GLU A 258 30.91 53.00 132.18
CA GLU A 258 31.92 53.65 133.02
C GLU A 258 31.35 54.88 133.75
N ILE A 259 30.61 55.75 133.05
CA ILE A 259 29.95 56.92 133.67
C ILE A 259 28.92 56.47 134.72
N LEU A 260 28.14 55.44 134.44
CA LEU A 260 27.14 54.90 135.37
C LEU A 260 27.81 54.33 136.62
N MET A 261 28.93 53.61 136.49
CA MET A 261 29.72 53.13 137.62
C MET A 261 30.33 54.30 138.42
N ALA A 262 30.90 55.30 137.75
CA ALA A 262 31.51 56.46 138.40
C ALA A 262 30.50 57.32 139.16
N ALA A 263 29.29 57.48 138.63
CA ALA A 263 28.26 58.34 139.20
C ALA A 263 27.57 57.75 140.45
N HIS A 264 27.83 56.49 140.82
CA HIS A 264 27.24 55.81 141.99
C HIS A 264 25.71 55.95 142.03
N LEU A 265 25.08 55.95 140.86
CA LEU A 265 23.65 56.12 140.72
C LEU A 265 22.94 54.81 141.08
N GLU A 266 21.84 54.91 141.82
CA GLU A 266 21.02 53.76 142.18
C GLU A 266 20.42 53.13 140.90
N GLY A 267 20.64 51.82 140.69
CA GLY A 267 20.31 51.16 139.42
C GLY A 267 18.84 51.29 138.99
N GLY A 268 17.93 51.44 139.97
CA GLY A 268 16.50 51.68 139.70
C GLY A 268 16.20 53.07 139.12
N GLU A 269 16.93 54.10 139.55
CA GLU A 269 16.75 55.48 139.06
C GLU A 269 17.37 55.65 137.66
N VAL A 270 18.51 55.02 137.38
CA VAL A 270 19.11 54.97 136.04
C VAL A 270 18.17 54.27 135.06
N ALA A 271 17.65 53.10 135.42
CA ALA A 271 16.70 52.35 134.58
C ALA A 271 15.46 53.20 134.26
N ARG A 272 14.91 53.90 135.27
CA ARG A 272 13.75 54.79 135.09
C ARG A 272 14.03 55.96 134.15
N VAL A 273 15.19 56.60 134.25
CA VAL A 273 15.58 57.72 133.37
C VAL A 273 15.82 57.23 131.94
N THR A 274 16.51 56.10 131.78
CA THR A 274 16.75 55.48 130.46
C THR A 274 15.44 55.07 129.79
N GLU A 275 14.53 54.42 130.50
CA GLU A 275 13.21 54.03 129.96
C GLU A 275 12.38 55.26 129.56
N LYS A 276 12.41 56.34 130.36
CA LYS A 276 11.74 57.59 130.02
C LYS A 276 12.37 58.27 128.80
N LEU A 277 13.69 58.18 128.63
CA LEU A 277 14.38 58.71 127.47
C LEU A 277 14.09 57.87 126.21
N ASP A 278 14.10 56.55 126.32
CA ASP A 278 13.79 55.62 125.23
C ASP A 278 12.34 55.76 124.75
N THR A 279 11.39 55.87 125.67
CA THR A 279 9.99 56.16 125.31
C THR A 279 9.86 57.51 124.60
N LEU A 280 10.57 58.54 125.06
CA LEU A 280 10.59 59.86 124.41
C LEU A 280 11.23 59.80 123.01
N LEU A 281 12.40 59.16 122.87
CA LEU A 281 13.09 58.98 121.60
C LEU A 281 12.25 58.18 120.62
N THR A 282 11.61 57.10 121.07
CA THR A 282 10.69 56.29 120.26
C THR A 282 9.50 57.12 119.79
N THR A 283 8.92 57.93 120.68
CA THR A 283 7.81 58.85 120.33
C THR A 283 8.25 59.87 119.28
N LYS A 284 9.42 60.49 119.46
CA LYS A 284 9.98 61.47 118.52
C LYS A 284 10.30 60.83 117.17
N ASN A 285 10.95 59.67 117.15
CA ASN A 285 11.30 58.94 115.92
C ASN A 285 10.05 58.51 115.16
N THR A 286 9.02 58.05 115.86
CA THR A 286 7.73 57.72 115.23
C THR A 286 7.10 58.97 114.63
N LYS A 287 7.14 60.12 115.32
CA LYS A 287 6.65 61.38 114.78
C LYS A 287 7.45 61.86 113.56
N ILE A 288 8.77 61.68 113.55
CA ILE A 288 9.62 62.01 112.41
C ILE A 288 9.22 61.15 111.20
N ARG A 289 9.08 59.83 111.37
CA ARG A 289 8.63 58.93 110.29
C ARG A 289 7.25 59.31 109.78
N ASP A 290 6.29 59.59 110.68
CA ASP A 290 4.95 60.02 110.30
C ASP A 290 4.98 61.34 109.50
N LEU A 291 5.78 62.32 109.93
CA LEU A 291 5.91 63.60 109.22
C LEU A 291 6.57 63.41 107.85
N GLN A 292 7.63 62.61 107.76
CA GLN A 292 8.28 62.28 106.48
C GLN A 292 7.30 61.61 105.52
N TYR A 293 6.49 60.67 106.03
CA TYR A 293 5.43 60.04 105.25
C TYR A 293 4.37 61.04 104.79
N GLN A 294 3.91 61.94 105.66
CA GLN A 294 2.93 62.97 105.30
C GLN A 294 3.47 63.94 104.25
N VAL A 295 4.74 64.34 104.33
CA VAL A 295 5.41 65.15 103.31
C VAL A 295 5.44 64.39 101.99
N ALA A 296 5.90 63.14 101.98
CA ALA A 296 5.93 62.32 100.76
C ALA A 296 4.53 62.16 100.14
N LYS A 297 3.50 61.96 100.98
CA LYS A 297 2.10 61.86 100.55
C LYS A 297 1.58 63.16 99.95
N ALA A 298 1.83 64.29 100.61
CA ALA A 298 1.41 65.60 100.11
C ALA A 298 2.13 65.96 98.80
N SER A 299 3.44 65.73 98.71
CA SER A 299 4.20 66.00 97.50
C SER A 299 3.75 65.13 96.33
N LYS A 300 3.39 63.87 96.60
CA LYS A 300 2.81 62.99 95.57
C LYS A 300 1.42 63.43 95.13
N ALA A 301 0.54 63.76 96.08
CA ALA A 301 -0.79 64.28 95.76
C ALA A 301 -0.72 65.55 94.90
N TYR A 302 0.23 66.44 95.20
CA TYR A 302 0.51 67.62 94.39
C TYR A 302 0.94 67.25 92.97
N ASN A 303 1.93 66.35 92.81
CA ASN A 303 2.42 65.93 91.50
C ASN A 303 1.35 65.21 90.66
N ASP A 304 0.53 64.36 91.29
CA ASP A 304 -0.57 63.66 90.60
C ASP A 304 -1.69 64.61 90.19
N ALA A 305 -2.03 65.57 91.05
CA ALA A 305 -3.00 66.62 90.72
C ALA A 305 -2.49 67.48 89.56
N LEU A 306 -1.23 67.90 89.59
CA LEU A 306 -0.60 68.65 88.51
C LEU A 306 -0.70 67.92 87.18
N ARG A 307 -0.33 66.62 87.13
CA ARG A 307 -0.46 65.78 85.93
C ARG A 307 -1.89 65.67 85.44
N THR A 308 -2.85 65.52 86.35
CA THR A 308 -4.28 65.41 86.00
C THR A 308 -4.79 66.71 85.40
N TYR A 309 -4.42 67.85 85.99
CA TYR A 309 -4.79 69.16 85.45
C TYR A 309 -4.13 69.44 84.11
N GLU A 310 -2.83 69.16 83.95
CA GLU A 310 -2.13 69.29 82.67
C GLU A 310 -2.77 68.41 81.59
N SER A 311 -3.14 67.17 81.92
CA SER A 311 -3.86 66.29 80.99
C SER A 311 -5.21 66.87 80.62
N LYS A 312 -5.96 67.41 81.59
CA LYS A 312 -7.29 67.98 81.32
C LYS A 312 -7.22 69.28 80.51
N MET A 313 -6.21 70.11 80.73
CA MET A 313 -5.95 71.31 79.94
C MET A 313 -5.62 70.94 78.48
N ARG A 314 -4.81 69.89 78.28
CA ARG A 314 -4.57 69.31 76.95
C ARG A 314 -5.86 68.81 76.28
N ASP A 315 -6.74 68.12 77.01
CA ASP A 315 -8.04 67.69 76.49
C ASP A 315 -8.91 68.86 76.00
N PHE A 316 -8.80 70.03 76.65
CA PHE A 316 -9.52 71.25 76.26
C PHE A 316 -8.82 72.04 75.13
N GLY A 317 -7.73 71.51 74.59
CA GLY A 317 -7.02 72.09 73.44
C GLY A 317 -6.03 73.21 73.80
N LEU A 318 -5.66 73.37 75.08
CA LEU A 318 -4.59 74.30 75.46
C LEU A 318 -3.22 73.75 75.02
N PRO A 319 -2.41 74.56 74.30
CA PRO A 319 -1.04 74.19 73.93
C PRO A 319 -0.13 73.98 75.16
N ASP A 320 0.82 73.05 75.05
CA ASP A 320 1.77 72.73 76.13
C ASP A 320 2.61 73.95 76.57
N GLU A 321 2.88 74.89 75.66
CA GLU A 321 3.61 76.13 75.99
C GLU A 321 2.79 77.02 76.94
N ASP A 322 1.50 77.19 76.70
CA ASP A 322 0.61 77.98 77.56
C ASP A 322 0.47 77.34 78.95
N ILE A 323 0.37 76.00 79.01
CA ILE A 323 0.33 75.26 80.27
C ILE A 323 1.62 75.46 81.07
N ARG A 324 2.79 75.49 80.42
CA ARG A 324 4.09 75.74 81.09
C ARG A 324 4.21 77.16 81.64
N THR A 325 3.59 78.15 81.00
CA THR A 325 3.62 79.54 81.50
C THR A 325 2.86 79.74 82.83
N LEU A 326 2.02 78.78 83.25
CA LEU A 326 1.32 78.83 84.54
C LEU A 326 2.26 78.69 85.76
N GLY A 327 3.52 78.26 85.55
CA GLY A 327 4.56 78.30 86.58
C GLY A 327 4.50 77.18 87.63
N PHE A 328 3.66 76.17 87.46
CA PHE A 328 3.62 75.00 88.33
C PHE A 328 4.71 73.98 87.94
N ASN A 329 5.56 73.59 88.88
CA ASN A 329 6.63 72.62 88.66
C ASN A 329 6.45 71.41 89.58
N PRO A 330 6.63 70.17 89.08
CA PRO A 330 6.54 68.99 89.94
C PRO A 330 7.64 69.01 91.01
N LEU A 331 7.28 68.60 92.22
CA LEU A 331 8.21 68.45 93.33
C LEU A 331 9.12 67.23 93.10
N LEU A 332 10.41 67.37 93.46
CA LEU A 332 11.35 66.25 93.43
C LEU A 332 10.99 65.27 94.56
N THR A 333 10.43 64.11 94.23
CA THR A 333 9.99 63.12 95.22
C THR A 333 10.60 61.75 94.96
N ALA A 334 10.93 61.02 96.04
CA ALA A 334 11.32 59.61 96.00
C ALA A 334 10.11 58.67 96.03
N THR A 335 9.00 59.07 95.40
CA THR A 335 7.73 58.33 95.42
C THR A 335 7.46 57.63 94.09
N SER A 336 6.75 56.49 94.12
CA SER A 336 6.34 55.77 92.91
C SER A 336 5.41 56.60 92.01
N VAL A 337 5.39 56.27 90.72
CA VAL A 337 4.62 56.96 89.67
C VAL A 337 3.12 56.57 89.65
N GLY A 338 2.71 55.56 90.42
CA GLY A 338 1.30 55.16 90.57
C GLY A 338 0.51 56.16 91.44
N PRO A 339 -0.84 56.10 91.49
CA PRO A 339 -1.66 57.13 92.17
C PRO A 339 -1.38 57.28 93.67
N ALA A 340 -1.53 58.50 94.20
CA ALA A 340 -1.25 58.87 95.58
C ALA A 340 -1.98 58.03 96.65
N GLY A 341 -3.13 57.46 96.31
CA GLY A 341 -3.90 56.55 97.17
C GLY A 341 -3.19 55.24 97.52
N LEU A 342 -2.09 54.91 96.85
CA LEU A 342 -1.30 53.68 97.05
C LEU A 342 0.00 53.89 97.84
N LEU A 343 0.21 55.08 98.44
CA LEU A 343 1.28 55.22 99.42
C LEU A 343 0.86 54.50 100.70
N THR A 344 1.58 53.43 101.03
CA THR A 344 1.45 52.70 102.29
C THR A 344 2.50 53.20 103.29
N LYS A 345 2.14 53.16 104.58
CA LYS A 345 3.03 53.55 105.70
C LYS A 345 4.32 52.75 105.75
#